data_AF-A0A4Q4MIT6-F1
#
_entry.id   AF-A0A4Q4MIT6-F1
#
_cell.length_a   1.000
_cell.length_b   1.000
_cell.length_c   1.000
_cell.angle_alpha   90.00
_cell.angle_beta   90.00
_cell.angle_gamma   90.00
#
_symmetry.space_group_name_H-M   'P 1'
#
loop_
_entity.id
_entity.type
_entity.pdbx_description
1 polymer ?
#
loop_
_entity_poly.entity_id
_entity_poly.type
_entity_poly.pdbx_seq_one_letter_code
_entity_poly.pdbx_strand_id
1 'polypeptide(L)'
;MRLIQFFDNGDYCLTSRPSEISPEPLDDKPFYGILSHRWGPAGDEITFQELMDGKRRSIRENDLARVGFRKLQFCQQRAAKEGLRYFWIDTCCINKQDQSELSYALNSMFHWYKQALRCYVYMSDVACTTGGEAVQNMTFENSQWFKRGWTLQELIAPTSVVFYSREGTYIGSKRSLEKEIHQITKIPVKALRDGSSLSTFSAEERFKWTHGRKTTRPEDMAYCLLGIYDVWMTPIYADGDWDTLKSRAIERLKNEIKDKRGKEEVVVIGGASWSDLSAISDHRLPELDQDIREYTAWLLQQGYSPTKSHLTQTSTNAGRKMRELLGKYDVDYNDDSGLHGRITTWQEPWSRFLHHKSSFERVRGFLDNRWWIGNGSEDCHTGIMAAKTLMGLILWRDIKDLR
;
A
#
# COMPACT_ATOMS: atom_id res chain seq x y z
N MET A 1 7.80 -10.01 8.74
CA MET A 1 6.71 -9.86 9.73
C MET A 1 6.51 -11.19 10.43
N ARG A 2 6.37 -11.22 11.76
CA ARG A 2 5.95 -12.43 12.49
C ARG A 2 4.42 -12.48 12.57
N LEU A 3 3.84 -13.67 12.46
CA LEU A 3 2.40 -13.92 12.56
C LEU A 3 2.12 -14.83 13.74
N ILE A 4 0.90 -14.80 14.24
CA ILE A 4 0.39 -15.83 15.13
C ILE A 4 -0.23 -16.91 14.27
N GLN A 5 0.29 -18.12 14.36
CA GLN A 5 -0.31 -19.31 13.77
C GLN A 5 -1.13 -20.02 14.85
N PHE A 6 -2.36 -20.40 14.54
CA PHE A 6 -3.15 -21.26 15.42
C PHE A 6 -3.43 -22.62 14.79
N PHE A 7 -3.63 -23.61 15.64
CA PHE A 7 -3.78 -25.01 15.31
C PHE A 7 -5.20 -25.51 15.66
N ASP A 8 -5.59 -26.65 15.09
CA ASP A 8 -6.93 -27.22 15.28
C ASP A 8 -7.22 -27.65 16.73
N ASN A 9 -6.17 -27.91 17.51
CA ASN A 9 -6.27 -28.18 18.94
C ASN A 9 -6.51 -26.93 19.80
N GLY A 10 -6.63 -25.75 19.17
CA GLY A 10 -6.83 -24.47 19.84
C GLY A 10 -5.53 -23.77 20.29
N ASP A 11 -4.38 -24.42 20.13
CA ASP A 11 -3.09 -23.82 20.46
C ASP A 11 -2.70 -22.76 19.44
N TYR A 12 -1.81 -21.85 19.85
CA TYR A 12 -1.19 -20.86 18.99
C TYR A 12 0.30 -20.68 19.30
N CYS A 13 1.06 -20.23 18.30
CA CYS A 13 2.46 -19.85 18.44
C CYS A 13 2.80 -18.65 17.55
N LEU A 14 3.90 -17.97 17.87
CA LEU A 14 4.44 -16.91 17.04
C LEU A 14 5.41 -17.51 16.01
N THR A 15 5.26 -17.17 14.74
CA THR A 15 6.18 -17.60 13.68
C THR A 15 7.52 -16.87 13.80
N SER A 16 8.62 -17.52 13.42
CA SER A 16 9.93 -16.87 13.33
C SER A 16 9.96 -15.80 12.24
N ARG A 17 10.97 -14.92 12.26
CA ARG A 17 11.21 -14.03 11.11
C ARG A 17 11.79 -14.83 9.95
N PRO A 18 11.49 -14.45 8.71
CA PRO A 18 12.13 -15.04 7.53
C PRO A 18 13.66 -14.91 7.53
N SER A 19 14.23 -13.89 8.18
CA SER A 19 15.69 -13.74 8.34
C SER A 19 16.32 -14.70 9.36
N GLU A 20 15.52 -15.42 10.15
CA GLU A 20 15.98 -16.36 11.20
C GLU A 20 15.95 -17.82 10.72
N ILE A 21 15.36 -18.12 9.55
CA ILE A 21 15.23 -19.47 9.00
C ILE A 21 15.73 -19.48 7.56
N SER A 22 16.99 -19.93 7.33
CA SER A 22 17.55 -20.43 6.05
C SER A 22 17.51 -19.47 4.82
N PRO A 23 18.49 -19.50 3.90
CA PRO A 23 18.52 -18.64 2.70
C PRO A 23 17.50 -19.03 1.60
N GLU A 24 16.41 -19.73 1.92
CA GLU A 24 15.35 -20.01 0.94
C GLU A 24 14.44 -18.80 0.74
N PRO A 25 13.98 -18.54 -0.49
CA PRO A 25 13.29 -17.30 -0.82
C PRO A 25 11.95 -17.15 -0.07
N LEU A 26 11.78 -15.94 0.41
CA LEU A 26 10.73 -15.31 1.22
C LEU A 26 9.29 -15.32 0.62
N ASP A 27 8.92 -16.29 -0.23
CA ASP A 27 7.90 -16.06 -1.28
C ASP A 27 6.52 -16.72 -1.13
N ASP A 28 6.16 -17.24 0.05
CA ASP A 28 4.76 -17.51 0.39
C ASP A 28 4.43 -16.91 1.76
N LYS A 29 4.18 -15.60 1.82
CA LYS A 29 3.49 -15.03 2.98
C LYS A 29 2.07 -15.60 3.00
N PRO A 30 1.67 -16.32 4.06
CA PRO A 30 0.35 -16.92 4.10
C PRO A 30 -0.72 -15.84 4.18
N PHE A 31 -1.93 -16.12 3.69
CA PHE A 31 -3.07 -15.26 3.95
C PHE A 31 -3.29 -15.11 5.46
N TYR A 32 -3.49 -13.88 5.91
CA TYR A 32 -3.63 -13.57 7.33
C TYR A 32 -4.70 -12.51 7.59
N GLY A 33 -5.26 -12.60 8.79
CA GLY A 33 -6.08 -11.54 9.37
C GLY A 33 -5.23 -10.56 10.15
N ILE A 34 -5.67 -9.33 10.31
CA ILE A 34 -4.97 -8.34 11.13
C ILE A 34 -5.94 -7.72 12.12
N LEU A 35 -5.52 -7.59 13.38
CA LEU A 35 -6.33 -6.95 14.41
C LEU A 35 -5.99 -5.46 14.50
N SER A 36 -7.00 -4.63 14.30
CA SER A 36 -6.97 -3.22 14.69
C SER A 36 -7.72 -3.04 16.00
N HIS A 37 -7.11 -2.38 16.97
CA HIS A 37 -7.71 -2.19 18.28
C HIS A 37 -7.07 -1.03 19.04
N ARG A 38 -7.73 -0.58 20.10
CA ARG A 38 -7.12 0.33 21.07
C ARG A 38 -6.49 -0.46 22.20
N TRP A 39 -5.26 -0.13 22.56
CA TRP A 39 -4.63 -0.71 23.75
C TRP A 39 -5.44 -0.36 25.00
N GLY A 40 -5.62 -1.35 25.87
CA GLY A 40 -6.23 -1.23 27.18
C GLY A 40 -5.27 -0.61 28.20
N PRO A 41 -5.59 -0.75 29.49
CA PRO A 41 -4.72 -0.32 30.58
C PRO A 41 -3.31 -0.93 30.49
N ALA A 42 -2.33 -0.24 31.06
CA ALA A 42 -0.96 -0.75 31.10
C ALA A 42 -0.91 -2.11 31.83
N GLY A 43 -0.28 -3.11 31.20
CA GLY A 43 -0.19 -4.48 31.72
C GLY A 43 -1.30 -5.43 31.27
N ASP A 44 -2.40 -4.92 30.69
CA ASP A 44 -3.53 -5.77 30.27
C ASP A 44 -3.37 -6.37 28.87
N GLU A 45 -2.51 -5.78 28.04
CA GLU A 45 -2.21 -6.31 26.70
C GLU A 45 -1.33 -7.55 26.78
N ILE A 46 -1.51 -8.45 25.82
CA ILE A 46 -0.59 -9.56 25.59
C ILE A 46 0.68 -9.01 24.93
N THR A 47 1.84 -9.42 25.44
CA THR A 47 3.14 -8.96 24.96
C THR A 47 3.86 -10.00 24.11
N PHE A 48 4.88 -9.56 23.36
CA PHE A 48 5.75 -10.45 22.59
C PHE A 48 6.42 -11.52 23.48
N GLN A 49 6.93 -11.12 24.65
CA GLN A 49 7.61 -12.04 25.56
C GLN A 49 6.69 -13.15 26.06
N GLU A 50 5.44 -12.80 26.36
CA GLU A 50 4.44 -13.78 26.80
C GLU A 50 4.12 -14.85 25.74
N LEU A 51 4.26 -14.53 24.46
CA LEU A 51 4.14 -15.50 23.36
C LEU A 51 5.43 -16.30 23.13
N MET A 52 6.59 -15.67 23.25
CA MET A 52 7.88 -16.29 22.98
C MET A 52 8.33 -17.30 24.03
N ASP A 53 7.94 -17.10 25.30
CA ASP A 53 8.35 -17.99 26.40
C ASP A 53 7.82 -19.44 26.24
N GLY A 54 6.97 -19.71 25.24
CA GLY A 54 6.46 -21.05 24.92
C GLY A 54 5.53 -21.65 25.99
N LYS A 55 5.34 -20.93 27.11
CA LYS A 55 4.50 -21.29 28.26
C LYS A 55 3.01 -21.03 28.03
N ARG A 56 2.68 -20.13 27.10
CA ARG A 56 1.30 -19.74 26.74
C ARG A 56 0.96 -20.22 25.32
N ARG A 57 0.68 -21.51 25.20
CA ARG A 57 0.26 -22.14 23.93
C ARG A 57 -1.25 -22.10 23.72
N SER A 58 -2.03 -21.93 24.77
CA SER A 58 -3.49 -21.83 24.72
C SER A 58 -4.01 -20.80 25.70
N ILE A 59 -5.20 -20.27 25.41
CA ILE A 59 -5.89 -19.29 26.26
C ILE A 59 -6.58 -20.04 27.40
N ARG A 60 -6.22 -19.73 28.66
CA ARG A 60 -6.88 -20.31 29.85
C ARG A 60 -8.02 -19.41 30.30
N GLU A 61 -8.97 -19.97 31.06
CA GLU A 61 -10.12 -19.21 31.56
C GLU A 61 -9.70 -17.97 32.37
N ASN A 62 -8.72 -18.12 33.25
CA ASN A 62 -8.16 -17.01 34.04
C ASN A 62 -7.48 -15.92 33.18
N ASP A 63 -7.02 -16.25 31.98
CA ASP A 63 -6.39 -15.27 31.09
C ASP A 63 -7.41 -14.27 30.54
N LEU A 64 -8.69 -14.67 30.41
CA LEU A 64 -9.76 -13.84 29.88
C LEU A 64 -10.13 -12.65 30.77
N ALA A 65 -9.63 -12.62 32.02
CA ALA A 65 -9.69 -11.45 32.87
C ALA A 65 -8.93 -10.25 32.25
N ARG A 66 -7.86 -10.51 31.49
CA ARG A 66 -7.07 -9.48 30.80
C ARG A 66 -7.65 -9.15 29.43
N VAL A 67 -7.74 -7.85 29.14
CA VAL A 67 -8.32 -7.34 27.89
C VAL A 67 -7.54 -7.83 26.66
N GLY A 68 -6.21 -7.95 26.75
CA GLY A 68 -5.36 -8.43 25.67
C GLY A 68 -5.68 -9.86 25.23
N PHE A 69 -5.99 -10.75 26.17
CA PHE A 69 -6.34 -12.14 25.86
C PHE A 69 -7.73 -12.27 25.23
N ARG A 70 -8.68 -11.42 25.63
CA ARG A 70 -10.00 -11.35 24.96
C ARG A 70 -9.86 -10.91 23.50
N LYS A 71 -8.98 -9.95 23.23
CA LYS A 71 -8.67 -9.51 21.85
C LYS A 71 -7.99 -10.59 21.03
N LEU A 72 -7.03 -11.31 21.62
CA LEU A 72 -6.37 -12.47 21.01
C LEU A 72 -7.41 -13.54 20.63
N GLN A 73 -8.25 -13.94 21.59
CA GLN A 73 -9.30 -14.93 21.40
C GLN A 73 -10.29 -14.48 20.31
N PHE A 74 -10.72 -13.23 20.36
CA PHE A 74 -11.60 -12.64 19.37
C PHE A 74 -10.99 -12.73 17.97
N CYS A 75 -9.74 -12.31 17.80
CA CYS A 75 -9.05 -12.32 16.50
C CYS A 75 -8.89 -13.76 15.98
N GLN A 76 -8.47 -14.69 16.84
CA GLN A 76 -8.37 -16.12 16.51
C GLN A 76 -9.71 -16.67 16.03
N GLN A 77 -10.80 -16.42 16.75
CA GLN A 77 -12.14 -16.89 16.37
C GLN A 77 -12.61 -16.29 15.05
N ARG A 78 -12.31 -15.01 14.78
CA ARG A 78 -12.67 -14.38 13.50
C ARG A 78 -11.86 -14.95 12.34
N ALA A 79 -10.55 -15.06 12.51
CA ALA A 79 -9.66 -15.66 11.52
C ALA A 79 -10.08 -17.11 11.19
N ALA A 80 -10.37 -17.92 12.21
CA ALA A 80 -10.83 -19.30 12.02
C ALA A 80 -12.15 -19.40 11.26
N LYS A 81 -13.12 -18.52 11.54
CA LYS A 81 -14.40 -18.48 10.80
C LYS A 81 -14.22 -18.14 9.32
N GLU A 82 -13.17 -17.40 8.97
CA GLU A 82 -12.82 -17.06 7.58
C GLU A 82 -11.80 -18.04 6.96
N GLY A 83 -11.50 -19.16 7.62
CA GLY A 83 -10.56 -20.19 7.13
C GLY A 83 -9.09 -19.76 7.15
N LEU A 84 -8.76 -18.66 7.82
CA LEU A 84 -7.39 -18.18 7.96
C LEU A 84 -6.71 -18.92 9.11
N ARG A 85 -5.45 -19.34 8.92
CA ARG A 85 -4.61 -19.95 9.98
C ARG A 85 -3.68 -18.97 10.67
N TYR A 86 -3.49 -17.81 10.07
CA TYR A 86 -2.55 -16.80 10.52
C TYR A 86 -3.26 -15.49 10.81
N PHE A 87 -2.83 -14.81 11.85
CA PHE A 87 -3.26 -13.44 12.11
C PHE A 87 -2.16 -12.62 12.79
N TRP A 88 -2.33 -11.30 12.80
CA TRP A 88 -1.35 -10.36 13.35
C TRP A 88 -1.97 -9.42 14.37
N ILE A 89 -1.21 -9.16 15.45
CA ILE A 89 -1.54 -8.19 16.50
C ILE A 89 -0.26 -7.43 16.87
N ASP A 90 -0.29 -6.10 16.80
CA ASP A 90 0.88 -5.23 17.03
C ASP A 90 1.49 -5.37 18.43
N THR A 91 0.67 -5.68 19.45
CA THR A 91 1.12 -5.80 20.84
C THR A 91 2.05 -6.98 21.09
N CYS A 92 1.88 -8.07 20.35
CA CYS A 92 2.59 -9.32 20.59
C CYS A 92 3.32 -9.90 19.37
N CYS A 93 3.08 -9.38 18.15
CA CYS A 93 3.85 -9.77 16.96
C CYS A 93 5.10 -8.91 16.72
N ILE A 94 5.23 -7.76 17.41
CA ILE A 94 6.40 -6.88 17.34
C ILE A 94 7.18 -6.99 18.65
N ASN A 95 8.47 -7.31 18.57
CA ASN A 95 9.36 -7.14 19.71
C ASN A 95 9.69 -5.64 19.92
N LYS A 96 8.89 -4.97 20.74
CA LYS A 96 9.06 -3.53 21.03
C LYS A 96 10.33 -3.20 21.83
N GLN A 97 11.04 -4.20 22.36
CA GLN A 97 12.32 -4.01 23.07
C GLN A 97 13.51 -3.96 22.11
N ASP A 98 13.36 -4.50 20.90
CA ASP A 98 14.37 -4.39 19.83
C ASP A 98 14.05 -3.16 18.97
N GLN A 99 14.91 -2.14 19.04
CA GLN A 99 14.73 -0.89 18.33
C GLN A 99 14.80 -1.05 16.80
N SER A 100 15.62 -1.98 16.30
CA SER A 100 15.71 -2.29 14.87
C SER A 100 14.41 -2.91 14.38
N GLU A 101 13.89 -3.87 15.14
CA GLU A 101 12.59 -4.48 14.90
C GLU A 101 11.45 -3.46 14.95
N LEU A 102 11.42 -2.62 15.98
CA LEU A 102 10.39 -1.59 16.14
C LEU A 102 10.43 -0.61 14.95
N SER A 103 11.62 -0.12 14.58
CA SER A 103 11.80 0.77 13.42
C SER A 103 11.29 0.12 12.12
N TYR A 104 11.69 -1.12 11.86
CA TYR A 104 11.22 -1.87 10.70
C TYR A 104 9.70 -2.05 10.72
N ALA A 105 9.12 -2.34 11.88
CA ALA A 105 7.68 -2.53 12.03
C ALA A 105 6.89 -1.24 11.77
N LEU A 106 7.26 -0.12 12.40
CA LEU A 106 6.56 1.15 12.22
C LEU A 106 6.59 1.63 10.75
N ASN A 107 7.70 1.40 10.05
CA ASN A 107 7.83 1.69 8.61
C ASN A 107 7.07 0.70 7.71
N SER A 108 6.77 -0.52 8.19
CA SER A 108 6.12 -1.58 7.41
C SER A 108 4.63 -1.75 7.70
N MET A 109 4.12 -1.22 8.81
CA MET A 109 2.76 -1.46 9.30
C MET A 109 1.69 -1.15 8.26
N PHE A 110 1.80 -0.02 7.56
CA PHE A 110 0.84 0.33 6.49
C PHE A 110 0.77 -0.75 5.42
N HIS A 111 1.93 -1.26 4.98
CA HIS A 111 2.00 -2.34 4.01
C HIS A 111 1.40 -3.64 4.57
N TRP A 112 1.63 -3.97 5.85
CA TRP A 112 1.01 -5.14 6.47
C TRP A 112 -0.50 -5.02 6.56
N TYR A 113 -1.03 -3.87 6.96
CA TYR A 113 -2.47 -3.61 6.93
C TYR A 113 -3.04 -3.70 5.50
N LYS A 114 -2.32 -3.17 4.50
CA LYS A 114 -2.73 -3.25 3.08
C LYS A 114 -2.78 -4.68 2.54
N GLN A 115 -1.85 -5.54 2.95
CA GLN A 115 -1.74 -6.93 2.48
C GLN A 115 -2.59 -7.93 3.26
N ALA A 116 -3.16 -7.54 4.41
CA ALA A 116 -4.03 -8.42 5.17
C ALA A 116 -5.30 -8.76 4.39
N LEU A 117 -5.74 -10.02 4.44
CA LEU A 117 -7.00 -10.43 3.80
C LEU A 117 -8.19 -9.71 4.45
N ARG A 118 -8.13 -9.56 5.77
CA ARG A 118 -9.16 -8.89 6.57
C ARG A 118 -8.55 -8.13 7.74
N CYS A 119 -8.94 -6.88 7.90
CA CYS A 119 -8.73 -6.11 9.13
C CYS A 119 -9.96 -6.23 10.03
N TYR A 120 -9.79 -6.86 11.20
CA TYR A 120 -10.80 -6.97 12.24
C TYR A 120 -10.62 -5.81 13.22
N VAL A 121 -11.60 -4.91 13.28
CA VAL A 121 -11.61 -3.80 14.24
C VAL A 121 -12.39 -4.21 15.47
N TYR A 122 -11.71 -4.33 16.60
CA TYR A 122 -12.33 -4.64 17.90
C TYR A 122 -12.56 -3.36 18.70
N MET A 123 -13.83 -2.93 18.81
CA MET A 123 -14.23 -1.68 19.45
C MET A 123 -14.67 -1.94 20.89
N SER A 124 -13.72 -1.90 21.82
CA SER A 124 -13.96 -2.18 23.25
C SER A 124 -14.90 -1.20 23.95
N ASP A 125 -15.17 -0.04 23.35
CA ASP A 125 -16.04 1.02 23.87
C ASP A 125 -17.40 1.11 23.17
N VAL A 126 -17.72 0.16 22.28
CA VAL A 126 -19.01 0.04 21.61
C VAL A 126 -19.71 -1.22 22.12
N ALA A 127 -20.93 -1.07 22.65
CA ALA A 127 -21.73 -2.17 23.18
C ALA A 127 -23.01 -2.36 22.35
N CYS A 128 -23.34 -3.60 22.00
CA CYS A 128 -24.55 -3.92 21.20
C CYS A 128 -25.76 -4.33 22.05
N THR A 129 -25.56 -4.71 23.31
CA THR A 129 -26.57 -5.39 24.13
C THR A 129 -27.44 -4.45 24.97
N THR A 130 -27.18 -3.15 24.94
CA THR A 130 -27.88 -2.15 25.77
C THR A 130 -28.36 -0.97 24.91
N GLY A 131 -29.63 -0.97 24.49
CA GLY A 131 -30.30 0.25 23.99
C GLY A 131 -30.77 0.31 22.52
N GLY A 132 -30.73 -0.79 21.76
CA GLY A 132 -31.20 -0.82 20.36
C GLY A 132 -30.27 -0.11 19.36
N GLU A 133 -30.64 -0.09 18.07
CA GLU A 133 -29.78 0.40 16.96
C GLU A 133 -29.32 1.86 17.14
N ALA A 134 -30.18 2.73 17.70
CA ALA A 134 -29.85 4.14 17.89
C ALA A 134 -28.69 4.37 18.90
N VAL A 135 -28.65 3.61 19.99
CA VAL A 135 -27.58 3.70 21.01
C VAL A 135 -26.28 3.09 20.48
N GLN A 136 -26.38 2.04 19.67
CA GLN A 136 -25.24 1.46 18.97
C GLN A 136 -24.60 2.47 17.99
N ASN A 137 -25.42 3.17 17.20
CA ASN A 137 -24.93 4.20 16.29
C ASN A 137 -24.22 5.34 17.04
N MET A 138 -24.81 5.83 18.14
CA MET A 138 -24.17 6.87 18.96
C MET A 138 -22.85 6.41 19.58
N THR A 139 -22.76 5.18 20.08
CA THR A 139 -21.52 4.66 20.69
C THR A 139 -20.44 4.40 19.65
N PHE A 140 -20.82 3.94 18.44
CA PHE A 140 -19.92 3.81 17.30
C PHE A 140 -19.33 5.16 16.89
N GLU A 141 -20.17 6.18 16.66
CA GLU A 141 -19.76 7.54 16.27
C GLU A 141 -18.80 8.18 17.28
N ASN A 142 -19.04 7.94 18.56
CA ASN A 142 -18.24 8.50 19.65
C ASN A 142 -17.03 7.65 20.06
N SER A 143 -16.83 6.51 19.40
CA SER A 143 -15.75 5.59 19.75
C SER A 143 -14.40 6.29 19.69
N GLN A 144 -13.61 6.04 20.71
CA GLN A 144 -12.25 6.51 20.84
C GLN A 144 -11.32 5.87 19.81
N TRP A 145 -11.73 4.76 19.16
CA TRP A 145 -10.96 4.15 18.08
C TRP A 145 -10.70 5.18 16.97
N PHE A 146 -11.72 5.92 16.54
CA PHE A 146 -11.58 6.99 15.53
C PHE A 146 -10.67 8.14 15.97
N LYS A 147 -10.45 8.30 17.29
CA LYS A 147 -9.60 9.34 17.88
C LYS A 147 -8.16 8.89 18.09
N ARG A 148 -7.78 7.65 17.77
CA ARG A 148 -6.39 7.17 17.92
C ARG A 148 -5.59 7.43 16.65
N GLY A 149 -4.38 8.00 16.77
CA GLY A 149 -3.51 8.31 15.62
C GLY A 149 -3.24 7.10 14.71
N TRP A 150 -2.69 6.03 15.27
CA TRP A 150 -2.32 4.80 14.53
C TRP A 150 -3.48 4.17 13.75
N THR A 151 -4.70 4.17 14.29
CA THR A 151 -5.88 3.60 13.61
C THR A 151 -6.22 4.26 12.27
N LEU A 152 -5.64 5.43 11.96
CA LEU A 152 -5.80 6.07 10.66
C LEU A 152 -5.25 5.18 9.54
N GLN A 153 -4.03 4.64 9.70
CA GLN A 153 -3.46 3.71 8.72
C GLN A 153 -4.23 2.38 8.71
N GLU A 154 -4.71 1.93 9.86
CA GLU A 154 -5.46 0.68 10.02
C GLU A 154 -6.85 0.75 9.36
N LEU A 155 -7.40 1.97 9.20
CA LEU A 155 -8.64 2.23 8.46
C LEU A 155 -8.40 2.33 6.95
N ILE A 156 -7.38 3.09 6.57
CA ILE A 156 -7.13 3.47 5.17
C ILE A 156 -6.46 2.34 4.39
N ALA A 157 -5.40 1.74 4.94
CA ALA A 157 -4.54 0.83 4.21
C ALA A 157 -5.23 -0.49 3.78
N PRO A 158 -6.01 -1.19 4.63
CA PRO A 158 -6.62 -2.46 4.24
C PRO A 158 -7.74 -2.27 3.21
N THR A 159 -7.82 -3.14 2.22
CA THR A 159 -8.95 -3.18 1.29
C THR A 159 -10.25 -3.57 1.99
N SER A 160 -10.19 -4.45 3.00
CA SER A 160 -11.34 -4.88 3.77
C SER A 160 -11.16 -4.66 5.27
N VAL A 161 -12.07 -3.89 5.86
CA VAL A 161 -12.15 -3.61 7.30
C VAL A 161 -13.55 -3.94 7.81
N VAL A 162 -13.64 -4.66 8.92
CA VAL A 162 -14.91 -5.07 9.55
C VAL A 162 -14.89 -4.69 11.03
N PHE A 163 -15.94 -4.01 11.47
CA PHE A 163 -16.10 -3.48 12.81
C PHE A 163 -16.92 -4.43 13.69
N TYR A 164 -16.41 -4.66 14.90
CA TYR A 164 -17.05 -5.50 15.91
C TYR A 164 -17.13 -4.78 17.25
N SER A 165 -18.22 -5.03 17.96
CA SER A 165 -18.44 -4.51 19.31
C SER A 165 -17.54 -5.19 20.34
N ARG A 166 -17.57 -4.70 21.58
CA ARG A 166 -16.91 -5.33 22.73
C ARG A 166 -17.36 -6.77 22.95
N GLU A 167 -18.60 -7.11 22.61
CA GLU A 167 -19.14 -8.47 22.72
C GLU A 167 -18.78 -9.35 21.51
N GLY A 168 -18.03 -8.81 20.54
CA GLY A 168 -17.67 -9.51 19.30
C GLY A 168 -18.81 -9.59 18.29
N THR A 169 -19.84 -8.74 18.44
CA THR A 169 -20.98 -8.66 17.52
C THR A 169 -20.61 -7.83 16.30
N TYR A 170 -21.02 -8.27 15.11
CA TYR A 170 -20.77 -7.54 13.86
C TYR A 170 -21.54 -6.21 13.87
N ILE A 171 -20.84 -5.11 13.61
CA ILE A 171 -21.42 -3.77 13.48
C ILE A 171 -21.61 -3.41 12.00
N GLY A 172 -20.58 -3.65 11.19
CA GLY A 172 -20.58 -3.30 9.77
C GLY A 172 -19.20 -3.41 9.16
N SER A 173 -19.11 -3.15 7.86
CA SER A 173 -17.84 -3.05 7.12
C SER A 173 -17.49 -1.61 6.79
N LYS A 174 -16.22 -1.32 6.49
CA LYS A 174 -15.82 0.00 5.97
C LYS A 174 -16.62 0.42 4.74
N ARG A 175 -17.06 -0.54 3.91
CA ARG A 175 -17.88 -0.27 2.73
C ARG A 175 -19.34 0.05 3.09
N SER A 176 -19.92 -0.68 4.04
CA SER A 176 -21.32 -0.44 4.44
C SER A 176 -21.48 0.80 5.31
N LEU A 177 -20.44 1.17 6.07
CA LEU A 177 -20.41 2.32 6.98
C LEU A 177 -19.63 3.52 6.42
N GLU A 178 -19.39 3.58 5.12
CA GLU A 178 -18.50 4.58 4.51
C GLU A 178 -18.99 6.03 4.71
N LYS A 179 -20.30 6.24 4.80
CA LYS A 179 -20.90 7.57 5.01
C LYS A 179 -20.72 8.03 6.46
N GLU A 180 -20.98 7.15 7.40
CA GLU A 180 -20.82 7.34 8.84
C GLU A 180 -19.34 7.58 9.16
N ILE A 181 -18.44 6.74 8.62
CA ILE A 181 -16.99 6.91 8.77
C ILE A 181 -16.53 8.25 8.17
N HIS A 182 -17.04 8.63 7.00
CA HIS A 182 -16.76 9.94 6.41
C HIS A 182 -17.22 11.09 7.32
N GLN A 183 -18.43 11.00 7.88
CA GLN A 183 -18.96 12.01 8.80
C GLN A 183 -18.12 12.17 10.06
N ILE A 184 -17.68 11.07 10.66
CA ILE A 184 -16.85 11.04 11.88
C ILE A 184 -15.44 11.56 11.59
N THR A 185 -14.79 11.05 10.55
CA THR A 185 -13.34 11.25 10.31
C THR A 185 -13.02 12.37 9.33
N LYS A 186 -14.02 12.84 8.57
CA LYS A 186 -13.88 13.75 7.42
C LYS A 186 -12.99 13.23 6.29
N ILE A 187 -12.64 11.94 6.31
CA ILE A 187 -11.88 11.29 5.24
C ILE A 187 -12.80 11.09 4.04
N PRO A 188 -12.44 11.54 2.82
CA PRO A 188 -13.27 11.36 1.63
C PRO A 188 -13.59 9.88 1.37
N VAL A 189 -14.83 9.58 0.96
CA VAL A 189 -15.26 8.20 0.66
C VAL A 189 -14.35 7.53 -0.39
N LYS A 190 -13.83 8.30 -1.35
CA LYS A 190 -12.86 7.81 -2.34
C LYS A 190 -11.59 7.25 -1.69
N ALA A 191 -11.06 7.91 -0.67
CA ALA A 191 -9.89 7.43 0.09
C ALA A 191 -10.22 6.18 0.95
N LEU A 192 -11.46 6.06 1.43
CA LEU A 192 -11.89 4.87 2.19
C LEU A 192 -12.02 3.62 1.30
N ARG A 193 -12.46 3.80 0.05
CA ARG A 193 -12.68 2.72 -0.92
C ARG A 193 -11.39 2.22 -1.56
N ASP A 194 -10.48 3.13 -1.91
CA ASP A 194 -9.24 2.80 -2.61
C ASP A 194 -8.02 3.43 -1.94
N GLY A 195 -7.42 2.67 -1.02
CA GLY A 195 -6.16 3.04 -0.35
C GLY A 195 -4.94 3.10 -1.28
N SER A 196 -5.09 2.77 -2.57
CA SER A 196 -4.03 2.88 -3.60
C SER A 196 -4.00 4.26 -4.26
N SER A 197 -5.08 5.03 -4.15
CA SER A 197 -5.26 6.34 -4.78
C SER A 197 -4.89 7.51 -3.86
N LEU A 198 -4.10 7.25 -2.80
CA LEU A 198 -3.73 8.28 -1.83
C LEU A 198 -2.92 9.43 -2.45
N SER A 199 -2.20 9.18 -3.55
CA SER A 199 -1.51 10.20 -4.34
C SER A 199 -2.46 11.22 -4.96
N THR A 200 -3.73 10.88 -5.18
CA THR A 200 -4.72 11.83 -5.72
C THR A 200 -5.17 12.89 -4.72
N PHE A 201 -4.75 12.78 -3.46
CA PHE A 201 -5.02 13.76 -2.42
C PHE A 201 -3.74 14.53 -2.08
N SER A 202 -3.87 15.85 -1.92
CA SER A 202 -2.74 16.70 -1.58
C SER A 202 -2.13 16.28 -0.23
N ALA A 203 -0.89 16.68 0.00
CA ALA A 203 -0.26 16.41 1.30
C ALA A 203 -1.03 17.07 2.45
N GLU A 204 -1.59 18.26 2.20
CA GLU A 204 -2.39 19.03 3.14
C GLU A 204 -3.74 18.36 3.42
N GLU A 205 -4.39 17.80 2.40
CA GLU A 205 -5.63 17.03 2.57
C GLU A 205 -5.41 15.77 3.41
N ARG A 206 -4.36 15.00 3.09
CA ARG A 206 -3.98 13.81 3.88
C ARG A 206 -3.66 14.18 5.33
N PHE A 207 -3.03 15.34 5.55
CA PHE A 207 -2.70 15.80 6.90
C PHE A 207 -3.96 16.12 7.71
N LYS A 208 -5.01 16.67 7.08
CA LYS A 208 -6.29 16.97 7.73
C LYS A 208 -6.99 15.72 8.29
N TRP A 209 -6.73 14.53 7.75
CA TRP A 209 -7.30 13.27 8.26
C TRP A 209 -6.82 12.90 9.67
N THR A 210 -5.78 13.58 10.17
CA THR A 210 -5.30 13.45 11.55
C THR A 210 -6.05 14.33 12.55
N HIS A 211 -6.91 15.22 12.09
CA HIS A 211 -7.62 16.16 12.96
C HIS A 211 -8.44 15.42 14.02
N GLY A 212 -8.33 15.86 15.28
CA GLY A 212 -9.00 15.23 16.41
C GLY A 212 -8.38 13.92 16.90
N ARG A 213 -7.35 13.39 16.21
CA ARG A 213 -6.65 12.17 16.65
C ARG A 213 -5.58 12.49 17.71
N LYS A 214 -5.35 11.52 18.60
CA LYS A 214 -4.42 11.57 19.72
C LYS A 214 -3.50 10.36 19.72
N THR A 215 -2.26 10.57 20.17
CA THR A 215 -1.23 9.53 20.32
C THR A 215 -0.77 9.43 21.77
N THR A 216 -0.08 8.33 22.12
CA THR A 216 0.49 8.15 23.46
C THR A 216 1.86 8.80 23.58
N ARG A 217 2.66 8.73 22.51
CA ARG A 217 3.92 9.44 22.37
C ARG A 217 3.73 10.66 21.47
N PRO A 218 4.39 11.79 21.73
CA PRO A 218 4.23 12.99 20.91
C PRO A 218 4.69 12.76 19.46
N GLU A 219 5.76 11.98 19.26
CA GLU A 219 6.37 11.72 17.96
C GLU A 219 5.50 10.84 17.06
N ASP A 220 4.65 10.00 17.66
CA ASP A 220 3.70 9.17 16.91
C ASP A 220 2.69 10.00 16.10
N MET A 221 2.51 11.30 16.40
CA MET A 221 1.71 12.18 15.55
C MET A 221 2.29 12.27 14.13
N ALA A 222 3.59 12.04 13.97
CA ALA A 222 4.26 11.91 12.68
C ALA A 222 4.37 10.45 12.24
N TYR A 223 4.77 9.53 13.12
CA TYR A 223 5.02 8.13 12.72
C TYR A 223 3.76 7.39 12.28
N CYS A 224 2.58 7.77 12.80
CA CYS A 224 1.31 7.24 12.31
C CYS A 224 0.92 7.73 10.91
N LEU A 225 1.75 8.52 10.22
CA LEU A 225 1.52 9.02 8.86
C LEU A 225 2.45 8.42 7.80
N LEU A 226 3.49 7.68 8.19
CA LEU A 226 4.54 7.20 7.27
C LEU A 226 4.00 6.53 6.02
N GLY A 227 3.13 5.53 6.17
CA GLY A 227 2.57 4.83 5.01
C GLY A 227 1.48 5.59 4.26
N ILE A 228 0.89 6.63 4.85
CA ILE A 228 -0.08 7.51 4.15
C ILE A 228 0.65 8.43 3.17
N TYR A 229 1.85 8.86 3.54
CA TYR A 229 2.74 9.62 2.67
C TYR A 229 3.69 8.74 1.85
N ASP A 230 3.74 7.45 2.19
CA ASP A 230 4.63 6.46 1.59
C ASP A 230 6.09 6.94 1.67
N VAL A 231 6.49 7.28 2.90
CA VAL A 231 7.85 7.71 3.25
C VAL A 231 8.42 6.79 4.32
N TRP A 232 9.74 6.72 4.37
CA TRP A 232 10.47 5.96 5.39
C TRP A 232 11.26 6.91 6.27
N MET A 233 11.20 6.70 7.58
CA MET A 233 12.05 7.45 8.51
C MET A 233 12.38 6.60 9.72
N THR A 234 13.58 6.78 10.27
CA THR A 234 13.96 6.15 11.54
C THR A 234 13.16 6.77 12.69
N PRO A 235 12.31 6.01 13.42
CA PRO A 235 11.61 6.52 14.58
C PRO A 235 12.61 6.86 15.68
N ILE A 236 12.48 8.07 16.21
CA ILE A 236 13.27 8.56 17.35
C ILE A 236 12.27 8.90 18.46
N TYR A 237 12.39 8.23 19.60
CA TYR A 237 11.65 8.54 20.81
C TYR A 237 12.61 9.14 21.82
N ALA A 238 12.22 10.25 22.45
CA ALA A 238 13.07 10.92 23.43
C ALA A 238 12.24 11.43 24.62
N ASP A 239 12.93 11.69 25.73
CA ASP A 239 12.36 12.43 26.85
C ASP A 239 12.41 13.93 26.57
N GLY A 240 11.38 14.66 26.98
CA GLY A 240 11.30 16.10 26.77
C GLY A 240 9.88 16.64 26.73
N ASP A 241 9.78 17.93 26.42
CA ASP A 241 8.51 18.61 26.25
C ASP A 241 7.70 18.03 25.07
N TRP A 242 6.40 17.83 25.32
CA TRP A 242 5.49 17.15 24.38
C TRP A 242 5.40 17.89 23.04
N ASP A 243 5.17 19.20 23.07
CA ASP A 243 4.97 19.99 21.86
C ASP A 243 6.26 20.14 21.06
N THR A 244 7.40 20.22 21.74
CA THR A 244 8.73 20.22 21.12
C THR A 244 9.00 18.91 20.38
N LEU A 245 8.81 17.76 21.03
CA LEU A 245 9.05 16.44 20.44
C LEU A 245 8.11 16.19 19.25
N LYS A 246 6.82 16.53 19.42
CA LYS A 246 5.81 16.45 18.35
C LYS A 246 6.22 17.30 17.16
N SER A 247 6.61 18.56 17.39
CA SER A 247 6.98 19.49 16.32
C SER A 247 8.20 19.00 15.54
N ARG A 248 9.23 18.52 16.24
CA ARG A 248 10.43 17.93 15.60
C ARG A 248 10.10 16.71 14.75
N ALA A 249 9.25 15.81 15.26
CA ALA A 249 8.84 14.62 14.50
C ALA A 249 8.04 15.00 13.24
N ILE A 250 7.13 15.98 13.35
CA ILE A 250 6.34 16.49 12.22
C ILE A 250 7.22 17.22 11.20
N GLU A 251 8.22 17.97 11.65
CA GLU A 251 9.18 18.63 10.76
C GLU A 251 9.99 17.62 9.95
N ARG A 252 10.50 16.57 10.60
CA ARG A 252 11.19 15.47 9.91
C ARG A 252 10.29 14.81 8.88
N LEU A 253 9.04 14.49 9.24
CA LEU A 253 8.06 13.95 8.29
C LEU A 253 7.85 14.89 7.08
N LYS A 254 7.72 16.20 7.32
CA LYS A 254 7.58 17.18 6.23
C LYS A 254 8.80 17.22 5.31
N ASN A 255 10.00 17.04 5.85
CA ASN A 255 11.21 16.98 5.04
C ASN A 255 11.23 15.72 4.17
N GLU A 256 10.89 14.55 4.71
CA GLU A 256 10.76 13.32 3.92
C GLU A 256 9.70 13.45 2.80
N ILE A 257 8.57 14.11 3.09
CA ILE A 257 7.52 14.37 2.09
C ILE A 257 8.05 15.31 0.99
N LYS A 258 8.81 16.34 1.34
CA LYS A 258 9.42 17.27 0.37
C LYS A 258 10.47 16.57 -0.48
N ASP A 259 11.33 15.77 0.12
CA ASP A 259 12.38 15.02 -0.58
C ASP A 259 11.77 13.98 -1.53
N LYS A 260 10.64 13.38 -1.15
CA LYS A 260 9.85 12.55 -2.04
C LYS A 260 9.21 13.34 -3.18
N ARG A 261 8.58 14.49 -2.91
CA ARG A 261 8.04 15.37 -3.97
C ARG A 261 9.12 15.88 -4.92
N GLY A 262 10.33 16.10 -4.43
CA GLY A 262 11.50 16.44 -5.25
C GLY A 262 12.00 15.29 -6.13
N LYS A 263 11.53 14.05 -5.90
CA LYS A 263 11.87 12.85 -6.66
C LYS A 263 10.70 12.26 -7.45
N GLU A 264 9.45 12.54 -7.06
CA GLU A 264 8.23 12.01 -7.69
C GLU A 264 7.08 13.04 -7.62
N GLU A 265 7.02 13.92 -8.63
CA GLU A 265 5.78 14.33 -9.31
C GLU A 265 6.13 15.05 -10.62
N VAL A 266 6.92 14.41 -11.50
CA VAL A 266 6.83 14.76 -12.92
C VAL A 266 5.51 14.15 -13.38
N VAL A 267 4.44 14.94 -13.37
CA VAL A 267 3.23 14.57 -14.11
C VAL A 267 3.69 14.30 -15.54
N VAL A 268 3.34 13.16 -16.14
CA VAL A 268 3.77 12.81 -17.50
C VAL A 268 2.59 12.43 -18.37
N ILE A 269 2.69 12.72 -19.67
CA ILE A 269 1.83 12.17 -20.71
C ILE A 269 2.63 11.10 -21.44
N GLY A 270 2.38 9.83 -21.10
CA GLY A 270 3.27 8.75 -21.53
C GLY A 270 4.66 8.93 -20.93
N GLY A 271 5.68 9.08 -21.77
CA GLY A 271 7.05 9.39 -21.36
C GLY A 271 7.38 10.89 -21.32
N ALA A 272 6.45 11.77 -21.73
CA ALA A 272 6.69 13.20 -21.87
C ALA A 272 6.38 13.97 -20.58
N SER A 273 7.26 14.88 -20.17
CA SER A 273 7.08 15.76 -19.02
C SER A 273 5.90 16.73 -19.20
N TRP A 274 4.93 16.71 -18.28
CA TRP A 274 3.77 17.60 -18.30
C TRP A 274 4.15 19.05 -18.03
N SER A 275 5.12 19.30 -17.14
CA SER A 275 5.58 20.67 -16.88
C SER A 275 6.06 21.32 -18.18
N ASP A 276 6.81 20.55 -18.97
CA ASP A 276 7.42 21.04 -20.20
C ASP A 276 6.36 21.16 -21.29
N LEU A 277 5.47 20.18 -21.42
CA LEU A 277 4.31 20.25 -22.33
C LEU A 277 3.42 21.47 -22.05
N SER A 278 3.17 21.76 -20.77
CA SER A 278 2.38 22.92 -20.35
C SER A 278 3.09 24.26 -20.54
N ALA A 279 4.42 24.23 -20.71
CA ALA A 279 5.24 25.41 -20.95
C ALA A 279 5.40 25.74 -22.45
N ILE A 280 4.93 24.86 -23.35
CA ILE A 280 4.93 25.14 -24.79
C ILE A 280 4.04 26.35 -25.07
N SER A 281 4.59 27.34 -25.76
CA SER A 281 3.87 28.55 -26.12
C SER A 281 2.72 28.28 -27.09
N ASP A 282 1.59 28.99 -26.91
CA ASP A 282 0.37 28.79 -27.71
C ASP A 282 0.58 28.86 -29.23
N HIS A 283 1.53 29.67 -29.70
CA HIS A 283 1.85 29.81 -31.12
C HIS A 283 2.59 28.60 -31.70
N ARG A 284 3.23 27.76 -30.87
CA ARG A 284 3.94 26.53 -31.28
C ARG A 284 3.07 25.28 -31.19
N LEU A 285 1.92 25.36 -30.51
CA LEU A 285 1.00 24.22 -30.37
C LEU A 285 0.44 23.72 -31.72
N PRO A 286 0.13 24.57 -32.74
CA PRO A 286 -0.25 24.09 -34.06
C PRO A 286 0.88 23.35 -34.79
N GLU A 287 2.14 23.75 -34.59
CA GLU A 287 3.31 23.06 -35.14
C GLU A 287 3.46 21.66 -34.50
N LEU A 288 3.25 21.57 -33.18
CA LEU A 288 3.24 20.30 -32.47
C LEU A 288 2.14 19.37 -32.99
N ASP A 289 0.95 19.89 -33.24
CA ASP A 289 -0.17 19.12 -33.82
C ASP A 289 0.18 18.56 -35.19
N GLN A 290 0.91 19.33 -36.01
CA GLN A 290 1.40 18.88 -37.31
C GLN A 290 2.48 17.80 -37.18
N ASP A 291 3.45 17.99 -36.28
CA ASP A 291 4.48 16.98 -35.99
C ASP A 291 3.87 15.67 -35.46
N ILE A 292 2.82 15.73 -34.63
CA ILE A 292 2.08 14.54 -34.16
C ILE A 292 1.42 13.81 -35.34
N ARG A 293 0.86 14.53 -36.32
CA ARG A 293 0.29 13.93 -37.55
C ARG A 293 1.35 13.26 -38.40
N GLU A 294 2.48 13.91 -38.59
CA GLU A 294 3.61 13.36 -39.34
C GLU A 294 4.18 12.11 -38.68
N TYR A 295 4.32 12.12 -37.35
CA TYR A 295 4.72 10.94 -36.58
C TYR A 295 3.72 9.79 -36.74
N THR A 296 2.42 10.09 -36.67
CA THR A 296 1.34 9.09 -36.83
C THR A 296 1.37 8.49 -38.23
N ALA A 297 1.48 9.33 -39.27
CA ALA A 297 1.58 8.88 -40.65
C ALA A 297 2.84 8.01 -40.87
N TRP A 298 3.98 8.41 -40.34
CA TRP A 298 5.22 7.63 -40.39
C TRP A 298 5.07 6.26 -39.72
N LEU A 299 4.43 6.21 -38.54
CA LEU A 299 4.22 4.98 -37.79
C LEU A 299 3.33 4.00 -38.57
N LEU A 300 2.26 4.49 -39.20
CA LEU A 300 1.36 3.70 -40.05
C LEU A 300 2.06 3.18 -41.32
N GLN A 301 3.05 3.90 -41.84
CA GLN A 301 3.83 3.50 -43.01
C GLN A 301 4.91 2.45 -42.73
N GLN A 302 5.23 2.12 -41.47
CA GLN A 302 6.27 1.14 -41.15
C GLN A 302 5.95 -0.28 -41.65
N GLY A 303 4.70 -0.56 -42.04
CA GLY A 303 4.26 -1.88 -42.49
C GLY A 303 4.21 -2.92 -41.37
N TYR A 304 3.47 -4.00 -41.60
CA TYR A 304 3.39 -5.11 -40.64
C TYR A 304 4.26 -6.28 -41.11
N SER A 305 5.31 -6.58 -40.35
CA SER A 305 6.07 -7.83 -40.48
C SER A 305 6.24 -8.43 -39.08
N PRO A 306 5.79 -9.67 -38.85
CA PRO A 306 5.79 -10.30 -37.52
C PRO A 306 7.18 -10.81 -37.11
N THR A 307 8.25 -10.44 -37.82
CA THR A 307 9.61 -10.89 -37.48
C THR A 307 10.16 -10.09 -36.30
N LYS A 308 10.86 -10.78 -35.39
CA LYS A 308 11.48 -10.16 -34.20
C LYS A 308 12.37 -8.97 -34.55
N SER A 309 13.26 -9.14 -35.54
CA SER A 309 14.18 -8.09 -35.98
C SER A 309 13.46 -6.84 -36.45
N HIS A 310 12.36 -7.01 -37.19
CA HIS A 310 11.55 -5.90 -37.67
C HIS A 310 10.87 -5.18 -36.50
N LEU A 311 10.21 -5.91 -35.60
CA LEU A 311 9.53 -5.33 -34.42
C LEU A 311 10.50 -4.56 -33.50
N THR A 312 11.68 -5.11 -33.23
CA THR A 312 12.74 -4.43 -32.46
C THR A 312 13.20 -3.14 -33.14
N GLN A 313 13.41 -3.18 -34.46
CA GLN A 313 13.84 -2.01 -35.24
C GLN A 313 12.75 -0.93 -35.28
N THR A 314 11.50 -1.31 -35.55
CA THR A 314 10.34 -0.41 -35.53
C THR A 314 10.18 0.24 -34.15
N SER A 315 10.26 -0.55 -33.07
CA SER A 315 10.18 -0.05 -31.70
C SER A 315 11.28 0.98 -31.38
N THR A 316 12.54 0.63 -31.66
CA THR A 316 13.68 1.51 -31.39
C THR A 316 13.59 2.80 -32.19
N ASN A 317 13.18 2.72 -33.46
CA ASN A 317 12.96 3.89 -34.31
C ASN A 317 11.79 4.74 -33.81
N ALA A 318 10.71 4.13 -33.32
CA ALA A 318 9.56 4.84 -32.76
C ALA A 318 9.94 5.62 -31.49
N GLY A 319 10.67 5.00 -30.58
CA GLY A 319 11.22 5.66 -29.39
C GLY A 319 12.16 6.82 -29.74
N ARG A 320 13.12 6.59 -30.66
CA ARG A 320 14.04 7.63 -31.12
C ARG A 320 13.30 8.82 -31.74
N LYS A 321 12.37 8.58 -32.65
CA LYS A 321 11.60 9.64 -33.31
C LYS A 321 10.70 10.41 -32.35
N MET A 322 10.14 9.76 -31.33
CA MET A 322 9.33 10.45 -30.31
C MET A 322 10.22 11.39 -29.48
N ARG A 323 11.43 10.94 -29.12
CA ARG A 323 12.42 11.79 -28.46
C ARG A 323 12.82 12.99 -29.31
N GLU A 324 13.08 12.78 -30.60
CA GLU A 324 13.40 13.85 -31.54
C GLU A 324 12.23 14.85 -31.67
N LEU A 325 10.99 14.36 -31.79
CA LEU A 325 9.78 15.18 -31.88
C LEU A 325 9.64 16.07 -30.64
N LEU A 326 9.63 15.48 -29.45
CA LEU A 326 9.44 16.21 -28.19
C LEU A 326 10.61 17.15 -27.88
N GLY A 327 11.83 16.75 -28.25
CA GLY A 327 13.03 17.58 -28.13
C GLY A 327 12.96 18.88 -28.94
N LYS A 328 12.21 18.94 -30.05
CA LYS A 328 11.98 20.20 -30.77
C LYS A 328 11.28 21.26 -29.92
N TYR A 329 10.51 20.83 -28.91
CA TYR A 329 9.69 21.67 -28.06
C TYR A 329 10.26 21.78 -26.63
N ASP A 330 11.52 21.39 -26.44
CA ASP A 330 12.20 21.37 -25.13
C ASP A 330 11.46 20.53 -24.08
N VAL A 331 10.76 19.47 -24.52
CA VAL A 331 10.04 18.55 -23.64
C VAL A 331 10.92 17.36 -23.30
N ASP A 332 11.18 17.16 -22.00
CA ASP A 332 11.89 15.97 -21.55
C ASP A 332 11.06 14.71 -21.82
N TYR A 333 11.73 13.68 -22.33
CA TYR A 333 11.11 12.43 -22.75
C TYR A 333 11.88 11.22 -22.24
N ASN A 334 11.27 10.50 -21.31
CA ASN A 334 11.77 9.23 -20.80
C ASN A 334 11.10 8.07 -21.56
N ASP A 335 11.86 7.36 -22.39
CA ASP A 335 11.43 6.13 -23.06
C ASP A 335 11.77 4.86 -22.26
N ASP A 336 12.19 5.03 -21.00
CA ASP A 336 12.54 4.00 -20.04
C ASP A 336 13.71 3.09 -20.49
N SER A 337 14.49 3.50 -21.49
CA SER A 337 15.66 2.76 -21.96
C SER A 337 16.73 2.58 -20.86
N GLY A 338 16.70 3.40 -19.80
CA GLY A 338 17.58 3.27 -18.63
C GLY A 338 17.29 2.07 -17.73
N LEU A 339 16.13 1.41 -17.89
CA LEU A 339 15.77 0.21 -17.12
C LEU A 339 16.51 -1.05 -17.59
N HIS A 340 17.16 -1.02 -18.76
CA HIS A 340 17.88 -2.15 -19.35
C HIS A 340 18.97 -2.74 -18.44
N GLY A 341 19.54 -1.97 -17.51
CA GLY A 341 20.54 -2.47 -16.54
C GLY A 341 19.99 -3.03 -15.23
N ARG A 342 18.66 -2.94 -14.99
CA ARG A 342 18.01 -3.32 -13.71
C ARG A 342 16.95 -4.40 -13.83
N ILE A 343 16.52 -4.75 -15.04
CA ILE A 343 15.53 -5.80 -15.27
C ILE A 343 16.30 -7.11 -15.51
N THR A 344 16.16 -8.08 -14.59
CA THR A 344 16.67 -9.43 -14.80
C THR A 344 15.91 -10.11 -15.94
N THR A 345 16.62 -10.72 -16.87
CA THR A 345 16.05 -11.42 -18.03
C THR A 345 14.98 -12.43 -17.58
N TRP A 346 13.88 -12.62 -18.31
CA TRP A 346 12.80 -13.55 -17.89
C TRP A 346 13.24 -15.02 -17.73
N GLN A 347 14.43 -15.39 -18.22
CA GLN A 347 14.98 -16.74 -18.07
C GLN A 347 15.22 -17.10 -16.59
N GLU A 348 15.63 -16.15 -15.76
CA GLU A 348 15.81 -16.36 -14.32
C GLU A 348 14.47 -16.58 -13.59
N PRO A 349 13.44 -15.72 -13.75
CA PRO A 349 12.13 -15.91 -13.14
C PRO A 349 11.34 -17.13 -13.62
N TRP A 350 11.58 -17.62 -14.86
CA TRP A 350 10.87 -18.78 -15.40
C TRP A 350 11.59 -20.12 -15.15
N SER A 351 12.93 -20.13 -15.12
CA SER A 351 13.72 -21.34 -14.86
C SER A 351 13.39 -21.99 -13.51
N ARG A 352 13.04 -21.19 -12.50
CA ARG A 352 12.55 -21.70 -11.20
C ARG A 352 11.25 -22.50 -11.27
N PHE A 353 10.43 -22.36 -12.31
CA PHE A 353 9.13 -23.04 -12.43
C PHE A 353 9.11 -24.18 -13.46
N LEU A 354 10.18 -24.34 -14.25
CA LEU A 354 10.29 -25.30 -15.35
C LEU A 354 10.23 -26.78 -14.88
N HIS A 355 10.58 -27.05 -13.63
CA HIS A 355 10.60 -28.40 -13.06
C HIS A 355 9.40 -28.73 -12.16
N HIS A 356 8.46 -27.78 -11.97
CA HIS A 356 7.30 -27.97 -11.08
C HIS A 356 6.13 -28.64 -11.79
N LYS A 357 5.53 -29.65 -11.14
CA LYS A 357 4.49 -30.50 -11.73
C LYS A 357 3.09 -29.87 -11.71
N SER A 358 2.78 -28.96 -10.78
CA SER A 358 1.41 -28.47 -10.62
C SER A 358 1.02 -27.41 -11.67
N SER A 359 -0.21 -27.49 -12.16
CA SER A 359 -0.77 -26.53 -13.13
C SER A 359 -0.99 -25.15 -12.51
N PHE A 360 -1.24 -25.09 -11.21
CA PHE A 360 -1.50 -23.85 -10.47
C PHE A 360 -0.24 -23.00 -10.30
N GLU A 361 0.93 -23.60 -10.02
CA GLU A 361 2.20 -22.87 -9.90
C GLU A 361 2.68 -22.33 -11.25
N ARG A 362 2.43 -23.08 -12.34
CA ARG A 362 2.69 -22.58 -13.71
C ARG A 362 1.75 -21.45 -14.09
N VAL A 363 0.49 -21.52 -13.68
CA VAL A 363 -0.50 -20.44 -13.85
C VAL A 363 -0.16 -19.23 -12.96
N ARG A 364 0.35 -19.43 -11.75
CA ARG A 364 0.82 -18.36 -10.86
C ARG A 364 2.08 -17.69 -11.42
N GLY A 365 3.04 -18.46 -11.93
CA GLY A 365 4.18 -17.93 -12.68
C GLY A 365 3.79 -17.19 -13.97
N PHE A 366 2.66 -17.56 -14.59
CA PHE A 366 2.06 -16.84 -15.71
C PHE A 366 1.32 -15.55 -15.30
N LEU A 367 0.67 -15.54 -14.13
CA LEU A 367 -0.10 -14.41 -13.61
C LEU A 367 0.77 -13.35 -12.92
N ASP A 368 1.81 -13.78 -12.20
CA ASP A 368 2.78 -12.93 -11.52
C ASP A 368 3.77 -12.27 -12.51
N ASN A 369 3.83 -12.77 -13.74
CA ASN A 369 4.62 -12.21 -14.82
C ASN A 369 3.70 -11.49 -15.83
N ARG A 370 3.24 -10.28 -15.50
CA ARG A 370 2.53 -9.39 -16.46
C ARG A 370 3.47 -8.83 -17.55
N TRP A 371 4.16 -9.71 -18.25
CA TRP A 371 4.81 -9.46 -19.52
C TRP A 371 4.37 -10.57 -20.47
N TRP A 372 3.29 -10.34 -21.22
CA TRP A 372 3.11 -11.03 -22.49
C TRP A 372 4.12 -10.46 -23.49
N ILE A 373 5.40 -10.62 -23.20
CA ILE A 373 6.55 -10.14 -23.96
C ILE A 373 7.66 -11.13 -23.55
N GLY A 374 7.84 -12.22 -24.30
CA GLY A 374 8.95 -13.16 -24.05
C GLY A 374 10.33 -12.53 -24.32
N ASN A 375 11.42 -13.31 -24.33
CA ASN A 375 12.82 -12.87 -24.68
C ASN A 375 12.90 -12.16 -26.04
N GLY A 376 11.82 -12.19 -26.80
CA GLY A 376 11.67 -11.51 -28.06
C GLY A 376 11.58 -9.98 -27.95
N SER A 377 11.15 -9.42 -26.83
CA SER A 377 10.44 -8.14 -26.89
C SER A 377 10.75 -7.15 -25.74
N GLU A 378 11.81 -7.41 -24.96
CA GLU A 378 12.43 -6.37 -24.11
C GLU A 378 12.90 -5.16 -24.95
N ASP A 379 13.26 -5.39 -26.22
CA ASP A 379 13.59 -4.34 -27.20
C ASP A 379 12.38 -3.51 -27.69
N CYS A 380 11.15 -3.92 -27.32
CA CYS A 380 9.91 -3.26 -27.74
C CYS A 380 9.47 -2.12 -26.80
N HIS A 381 10.16 -1.93 -25.66
CA HIS A 381 9.73 -1.02 -24.60
C HIS A 381 9.69 0.45 -25.04
N THR A 382 10.70 0.89 -25.78
CA THR A 382 10.81 2.27 -26.27
C THR A 382 9.70 2.59 -27.28
N GLY A 383 9.31 1.64 -28.13
CA GLY A 383 8.19 1.76 -29.05
C GLY A 383 6.83 1.74 -28.35
N ILE A 384 6.65 0.92 -27.32
CA ILE A 384 5.43 0.92 -26.49
C ILE A 384 5.28 2.26 -25.75
N MET A 385 6.36 2.78 -25.18
CA MET A 385 6.33 4.08 -24.52
C MET A 385 6.02 5.20 -25.50
N ALA A 386 6.60 5.15 -26.71
CA ALA A 386 6.30 6.12 -27.76
C ALA A 386 4.83 6.06 -28.20
N ALA A 387 4.25 4.87 -28.33
CA ALA A 387 2.83 4.71 -28.67
C ALA A 387 1.90 5.27 -27.56
N LYS A 388 2.20 4.99 -26.28
CA LYS A 388 1.45 5.56 -25.15
C LYS A 388 1.53 7.09 -25.11
N THR A 389 2.73 7.63 -25.36
CA THR A 389 2.97 9.07 -25.44
C THR A 389 2.17 9.69 -26.56
N LEU A 390 2.20 9.09 -27.76
CA LEU A 390 1.42 9.53 -28.91
C LEU A 390 -0.08 9.59 -28.60
N MET A 391 -0.65 8.53 -28.04
CA MET A 391 -2.07 8.50 -27.66
C MET A 391 -2.41 9.58 -26.64
N GLY A 392 -1.54 9.79 -25.65
CA GLY A 392 -1.71 10.82 -24.65
C GLY A 392 -1.68 12.23 -25.24
N LEU A 393 -0.78 12.51 -26.17
CA LEU A 393 -0.67 13.80 -26.86
C LEU A 393 -1.89 14.07 -27.74
N ILE A 394 -2.39 13.07 -28.49
CA ILE A 394 -3.61 13.20 -29.31
C ILE A 394 -4.82 13.55 -28.45
N LEU A 395 -4.94 12.92 -27.27
CA LEU A 395 -6.03 13.21 -26.34
C LEU A 395 -5.89 14.60 -25.73
N TRP A 396 -4.69 14.97 -25.27
CA TRP A 396 -4.39 16.26 -24.66
C TRP A 396 -4.62 17.43 -25.63
N ARG A 397 -4.18 17.28 -26.88
CA ARG A 397 -4.32 18.31 -27.94
C ARG A 397 -5.69 18.33 -28.62
N ASP A 398 -6.59 17.40 -28.29
CA ASP A 398 -7.92 17.26 -28.94
C ASP A 398 -7.83 17.14 -30.47
N ILE A 399 -6.84 16.38 -30.98
CA ILE A 399 -6.65 16.17 -32.42
C ILE A 399 -7.72 15.22 -32.97
N LYS A 400 -8.85 15.79 -33.41
CA LYS A 400 -10.07 15.03 -33.75
C LYS A 400 -9.94 14.06 -34.91
N ASP A 401 -9.09 14.35 -35.89
CA ASP A 401 -8.85 13.51 -37.06
C ASP A 401 -7.99 12.26 -36.78
N LEU A 402 -7.32 12.21 -35.62
CA LEU A 402 -6.50 11.06 -35.18
C LEU A 402 -7.08 10.29 -33.97
N ARG A 403 -8.24 10.73 -33.45
CA ARG A 403 -8.98 9.99 -32.41
C ARG A 403 -9.81 8.88 -33.03
#